data_AF-A0A1Q8JS09-F1
#
_entry.id   AF-A0A1Q8JS09-F1
#
_cell.length_a   1.000
_cell.length_b   1.000
_cell.length_c   1.000
_cell.angle_alpha   90.00
_cell.angle_beta   90.00
_cell.angle_gamma   90.00
#
_symmetry.space_group_name_H-M   'P 1'
#
loop_
_entity.id
_entity.type
_entity.pdbx_description
1 polymer ?
#
loop_
_entity_poly.entity_id
_entity_poly.type
_entity_poly.pdbx_seq_one_letter_code
_entity_poly.pdbx_strand_id
1 'polypeptide(L)' 'MRTTTLWALAMWAKTTLLLALLVGAAWWCLGTGSGWFWVALAAAGVTEWYVVRQLAREWAWEARATWWWSA' A
#
# COMPACT_ATOMS: atom_id res chain seq x y z
N MET A 1 -3.65 9.34 -17.89
CA MET A 1 -2.57 8.42 -17.47
C MET A 1 -1.58 9.04 -16.48
N ARG A 2 -0.78 10.07 -16.83
CA ARG A 2 0.25 10.62 -15.92
C ARG A 2 -0.31 11.09 -14.57
N THR A 3 -1.47 11.76 -14.58
CA THR A 3 -2.18 12.22 -13.36
C THR A 3 -2.63 11.04 -12.48
N THR A 4 -3.21 10.00 -13.10
CA THR A 4 -3.64 8.77 -12.43
C THR A 4 -2.47 8.01 -11.81
N THR A 5 -1.37 7.85 -12.54
CA THR A 5 -0.16 7.18 -12.04
C THR A 5 0.44 7.94 -10.85
N LEU A 6 0.48 9.28 -10.90
CA LEU A 6 0.98 10.10 -9.79
C LEU A 6 0.07 10.01 -8.56
N TRP A 7 -1.25 10.03 -8.76
CA TRP A 7 -2.22 9.85 -7.68
C TRP A 7 -2.08 8.47 -7.02
N ALA A 8 -1.98 7.41 -7.82
CA ALA A 8 -1.77 6.05 -7.33
C ALA A 8 -0.45 5.96 -6.52
N LEU A 9 0.66 6.49 -7.05
CA LEU A 9 1.93 6.52 -6.31
C LEU A 9 1.83 7.29 -4.99
N ALA A 10 1.14 8.44 -4.97
CA ALA A 10 0.95 9.23 -3.77
C ALA A 10 0.10 8.49 -2.72
N MET A 11 -0.98 7.82 -3.15
CA MET A 11 -1.86 7.06 -2.26
C MET A 11 -1.16 5.83 -1.69
N TRP A 12 -0.38 5.13 -2.52
CA TRP A 12 0.49 4.06 -2.08
C TRP A 12 1.47 4.56 -1.02
N ALA A 13 2.29 5.56 -1.34
CA ALA A 13 3.31 6.08 -0.43
C ALA A 13 2.72 6.55 0.91
N LYS A 14 1.58 7.25 0.90
CA LYS A 14 0.88 7.67 2.12
C LYS A 14 0.48 6.47 3.00
N THR A 15 -0.02 5.41 2.38
CA THR A 15 -0.47 4.21 3.08
C THR A 15 0.70 3.42 3.64
N THR A 16 1.76 3.23 2.86
CA THR A 16 3.01 2.59 3.30
C THR A 16 3.62 3.34 4.48
N LEU A 17 3.65 4.68 4.44
CA LEU A 17 4.15 5.51 5.54
C LEU A 17 3.32 5.34 6.82
N LEU A 18 1.99 5.29 6.71
CA LEU A 18 1.11 5.03 7.85
C LEU A 18 1.37 3.65 8.46
N LEU A 19 1.49 2.61 7.62
CA LEU A 19 1.82 1.26 8.08
C LEU A 19 3.21 1.21 8.74
N ALA A 20 4.20 1.90 8.18
CA ALA A 20 5.54 2.00 8.76
C ALA A 20 5.51 2.67 10.14
N LEU A 21 4.73 3.74 10.31
CA LEU A 21 4.53 4.39 11.61
C LEU A 21 3.87 3.45 12.62
N LEU A 22 2.83 2.71 12.22
CA LEU A 22 2.16 1.74 13.09
C LEU A 22 3.09 0.60 13.51
N VAL A 23 3.87 0.05 12.58
CA VAL A 23 4.87 -0.98 12.88
C VAL A 23 5.96 -0.44 13.79
N GLY A 24 6.45 0.78 13.56
CA GLY A 24 7.43 1.44 14.42
C GLY A 24 6.89 1.68 15.84
N ALA A 25 5.65 2.11 15.96
CA ALA A 25 4.97 2.25 17.26
C ALA A 25 4.79 0.90 17.96
N ALA A 26 4.36 -0.13 17.23
CA ALA A 26 4.23 -1.48 17.76
C ALA A 26 5.58 -2.05 18.23
N TRP A 27 6.66 -1.78 17.48
CA TRP A 27 8.01 -2.13 17.89
C TRP A 27 8.42 -1.42 19.18
N TRP A 28 8.15 -0.12 19.30
CA TRP A 28 8.46 0.65 20.51
C TRP A 28 7.69 0.15 21.73
N CYS A 29 6.43 -0.24 21.57
CA CYS A 29 5.58 -0.71 22.67
C CYS A 29 5.83 -2.17 23.08
N LEU A 30 6.09 -3.06 22.14
CA LEU A 30 6.15 -4.52 22.38
C LEU A 30 7.57 -5.09 22.33
N GLY A 31 8.49 -4.42 21.62
CA GLY A 31 9.83 -4.93 21.31
C GLY A 31 9.84 -6.13 20.35
N THR A 32 11.02 -6.52 19.87
CA THR A 32 11.22 -7.69 18.99
C THR A 32 11.09 -9.03 19.70
N GLY A 33 11.19 -9.04 21.03
CA GLY A 33 11.02 -10.25 21.85
C GLY A 33 9.57 -10.69 22.02
N SER A 34 8.60 -9.84 21.69
CA SER A 34 7.18 -10.15 21.76
C SER A 34 6.69 -10.79 20.46
N GLY A 35 6.08 -11.98 20.54
CA GLY A 35 5.45 -12.62 19.38
C GLY A 35 4.37 -11.75 18.72
N TRP A 36 3.73 -10.87 19.49
CA TRP A 36 2.71 -9.94 18.98
C TRP A 36 3.28 -8.89 18.02
N PHE A 37 4.55 -8.51 18.15
CA PHE A 37 5.20 -7.63 17.18
C PHE A 37 5.26 -8.27 15.79
N TRP A 38 5.63 -9.56 15.71
CA TRP A 38 5.70 -10.29 14.46
C TRP A 38 4.33 -10.48 13.81
N VAL A 39 3.27 -10.68 14.61
CA VAL A 39 1.89 -10.71 14.11
C VAL A 39 1.49 -9.37 13.52
N ALA A 40 1.78 -8.25 14.21
CA ALA A 40 1.50 -6.92 13.71
C ALA A 40 2.28 -6.61 12.42
N LEU A 41 3.54 -7.01 12.34
CA LEU A 41 4.38 -6.86 11.15
C LEU A 41 3.82 -7.66 9.97
N ALA A 42 3.44 -8.91 10.18
CA ALA A 42 2.84 -9.74 9.15
C ALA A 42 1.50 -9.15 8.64
N ALA A 43 0.65 -8.68 9.56
CA ALA A 43 -0.61 -8.03 9.20
C ALA A 43 -0.38 -6.75 8.38
N ALA A 44 0.61 -5.94 8.75
CA ALA A 44 1.00 -4.76 7.98
C ALA A 44 1.47 -5.14 6.55
N GLY A 45 2.27 -6.20 6.41
CA GLY A 45 2.71 -6.70 5.10
C GLY A 45 1.56 -7.19 4.22
N VAL A 46 0.61 -7.93 4.79
CA VAL A 46 -0.59 -8.38 4.06
C VAL A 46 -1.45 -7.18 3.63
N THR A 47 -1.58 -6.18 4.50
CA THR A 47 -2.34 -4.95 4.21
C THR A 47 -1.70 -4.17 3.06
N GLU A 48 -0.38 -3.98 3.10
CA GLU A 48 0.39 -3.33 2.03
C GLU A 48 0.21 -4.05 0.69
N TRP A 49 0.35 -5.38 0.68
CA TRP A 49 0.14 -6.19 -0.52
C TRP A 49 -1.26 -6.03 -1.10
N TYR A 50 -2.28 -6.04 -0.23
CA TYR A 50 -3.66 -5.87 -0.65
C TYR A 50 -3.90 -4.48 -1.26
N VAL A 51 -3.38 -3.42 -0.65
CA VAL A 51 -3.48 -2.04 -1.15
C VAL A 51 -2.82 -1.91 -2.52
N VAL A 52 -1.60 -2.39 -2.70
CA VAL A 52 -0.89 -2.39 -3.99
C VAL A 52 -1.71 -3.11 -5.05
N ARG A 53 -2.29 -4.27 -4.70
CA ARG A 53 -3.13 -5.04 -5.62
C ARG A 53 -4.36 -4.26 -6.07
N GLN A 54 -5.05 -3.54 -5.17
CA GLN A 54 -6.23 -2.76 -5.56
C GLN A 54 -5.84 -1.55 -6.42
N LEU A 55 -4.78 -0.83 -6.04
CA LEU A 55 -4.26 0.28 -6.83
C LEU A 55 -3.89 -0.13 -8.26
N ALA A 56 -3.24 -1.28 -8.41
CA ALA A 56 -2.90 -1.82 -9.72
C ALA A 56 -4.14 -2.15 -10.56
N ARG A 57 -5.22 -2.62 -9.94
CA ARG A 57 -6.49 -2.90 -10.63
C ARG A 57 -7.18 -1.62 -11.09
N GLU A 58 -7.26 -0.62 -10.23
CA GLU A 58 -7.84 0.70 -10.57
C GLU A 58 -7.03 1.36 -11.69
N TRP A 59 -5.71 1.36 -11.55
CA TRP A 59 -4.81 1.90 -12.56
C TRP A 59 -4.94 1.18 -13.90
N ALA A 60 -5.00 -0.15 -13.90
CA ALA A 60 -5.16 -0.94 -15.13
C ALA A 60 -6.53 -0.69 -15.78
N TRP A 61 -7.58 -0.47 -14.98
CA TRP A 61 -8.91 -0.15 -15.49
C TRP A 61 -8.92 1.21 -16.20
N GLU A 62 -8.38 2.25 -15.57
CA GLU A 62 -8.25 3.58 -16.20
C GLU A 62 -7.31 3.58 -17.40
N ALA A 63 -6.19 2.84 -17.32
CA ALA A 63 -5.27 2.70 -18.44
C ALA A 63 -5.95 2.07 -19.65
N ARG A 64 -6.83 1.08 -19.45
CA ARG A 64 -7.59 0.44 -20.52
C ARG A 64 -8.67 1.34 -21.13
N ALA A 65 -9.28 2.22 -20.34
CA ALA A 65 -10.31 3.15 -20.81
C ALA A 65 -9.75 4.38 -21.54
N THR A 66 -8.50 4.76 -21.25
CA THR A 66 -7.88 5.99 -21.79
C THR A 66 -6.79 5.73 -22.84
N TRP A 67 -6.66 4.50 -23.32
CA TRP A 67 -5.64 4.12 -24.29
C TRP A 67 -5.99 4.54 -25.72
N TRP A 68 -4.98 4.61 -26.60
CA TRP A 68 -5.16 5.06 -27.98
C TRP A 68 -6.05 4.15 -28.83
N TRP A 69 -6.19 2.88 -28.48
CA TRP A 69 -7.09 1.93 -29.17
C TRP A 69 -8.51 1.91 -28.59
N SER A 70 -8.76 2.65 -27.51
CA SER A 70 -10.07 2.79 -26.86
C SER A 70 -10.73 4.14 -27.14
N ALA A 71 -10.08 4.98 -27.96
CA ALA A 71 -10.59 6.26 -28.45
C ALA A 71 -11.22 6.11 -29.84
#